data_AF-A0A8J3TI58-F1
#
_entry.id   AF-A0A8J3TI58-F1
#
_cell.length_a   1.000
_cell.length_b   1.000
_cell.length_c   1.000
_cell.angle_alpha   90.00
_cell.angle_beta   90.00
_cell.angle_gamma   90.00
#
_symmetry.space_group_name_H-M   'P 1'
#
loop_
_entity.id
_entity.type
_entity.pdbx_description
1 polymer ?
#
loop_
_entity_poly.entity_id
_entity_poly.type
_entity_poly.pdbx_seq_one_letter_code
_entity_poly.pdbx_strand_id
1 'polypeptide(L)'
;MYLRISDDPEGRELGAGFQRAACLTLAGRLGVDVVEVYQDDTQWYGRGRPAYHRMIADAGARRFGTVIAYNSARLAEHRGEYEDLIEVARRHGVRFAYVASTASEATVVPAVSALVPIVAAVNTLRRLAPDLRGLLADAAPAAEPLAEGVAGFVRNATPGLRDLVRQSAPYVGRLSRSLPPLGHAVGTLLSSVAPTAPRATTVVADVIDLAAGQALFCAAMVRRLSRSYVTARASVTGAGVALNRYRRG
;
A
#
# COMPACT_ATOMS: atom_id res chain seq x y z
N MET A 1 -7.13 -0.12 -18.95
CA MET A 1 -5.73 0.18 -18.57
C MET A 1 -4.81 -0.66 -19.41
N TYR A 2 -3.67 -0.13 -19.86
CA TYR A 2 -2.70 -0.86 -20.67
C TYR A 2 -1.33 -0.91 -19.97
N LEU A 3 -0.73 -2.10 -19.92
CA LEU A 3 0.58 -2.36 -19.31
C LEU A 3 1.49 -3.05 -20.33
N ARG A 4 2.74 -2.55 -20.45
CA ARG A 4 3.79 -3.19 -21.24
C ARG A 4 4.93 -3.59 -20.31
N ILE A 5 5.02 -4.88 -20.04
CA ILE A 5 6.00 -5.44 -19.13
C ILE A 5 7.20 -5.88 -19.95
N SER A 6 8.36 -5.31 -19.65
CA SER A 6 9.60 -5.89 -20.12
C SER A 6 10.15 -6.87 -19.10
N ASP A 7 10.81 -7.92 -19.58
CA ASP A 7 11.68 -8.71 -18.75
C ASP A 7 13.06 -8.06 -18.74
N ASP A 8 13.34 -7.29 -17.69
CA ASP A 8 14.63 -6.65 -17.48
C ASP A 8 15.41 -7.41 -16.40
N PRO A 9 16.29 -8.35 -16.78
CA PRO A 9 17.11 -9.10 -15.83
C PRO A 9 18.12 -8.21 -15.09
N GLU A 10 18.39 -6.99 -15.56
CA GLU A 10 19.31 -6.02 -14.94
C GLU A 10 18.59 -5.02 -14.01
N GLY A 11 17.25 -5.04 -13.96
CA GLY A 11 16.45 -4.23 -13.02
C GLY A 11 16.46 -2.72 -13.26
N ARG A 12 16.78 -2.28 -14.48
CA ARG A 12 16.78 -0.88 -14.93
C ARG A 12 15.39 -0.38 -15.33
N GLU A 13 14.45 -1.28 -15.63
CA GLU A 13 13.08 -0.98 -16.01
C GLU A 13 12.08 -1.03 -14.85
N LEU A 14 11.01 -0.24 -14.98
CA LEU A 14 9.95 -0.19 -13.99
C LEU A 14 9.18 -1.51 -13.97
N GLY A 15 9.33 -2.27 -12.89
CA GLY A 15 8.65 -3.55 -12.71
C GLY A 15 7.12 -3.44 -12.88
N ALA A 16 6.51 -4.52 -13.40
CA ALA A 16 5.08 -4.59 -13.72
C ALA A 16 4.16 -4.10 -12.59
N GLY A 17 4.49 -4.43 -11.35
CA GLY A 17 3.75 -4.01 -10.16
C GLY A 17 3.73 -2.49 -9.97
N PHE A 18 4.84 -1.80 -10.27
CA PHE A 18 4.94 -0.35 -10.18
C PHE A 18 4.06 0.33 -11.23
N GLN A 19 4.18 -0.07 -12.49
CA GLN A 19 3.38 0.50 -13.58
C GLN A 19 1.88 0.37 -13.30
N ARG A 20 1.44 -0.81 -12.85
CA ARG A 20 0.05 -1.07 -12.48
C ARG A 20 -0.44 -0.17 -11.36
N ALA A 21 0.32 -0.04 -10.28
CA ALA A 21 -0.07 0.79 -9.14
C ALA A 21 -0.14 2.29 -9.50
N ALA A 22 0.80 2.78 -10.31
CA ALA A 22 0.81 4.16 -10.75
C ALA A 22 -0.39 4.48 -11.67
N CYS A 23 -0.74 3.57 -12.59
CA CYS A 23 -1.92 3.72 -13.44
C CYS A 23 -3.24 3.70 -12.64
N LEU A 24 -3.34 2.84 -11.62
CA LEU A 24 -4.50 2.81 -10.72
C LEU A 24 -4.66 4.12 -9.92
N THR A 25 -3.53 4.71 -9.51
CA THR A 25 -3.53 6.01 -8.83
C THR A 25 -4.07 7.11 -9.75
N LEU A 26 -3.64 7.12 -11.01
CA LEU A 26 -4.13 8.07 -12.01
C LEU A 26 -5.63 7.86 -12.31
N ALA A 27 -6.10 6.61 -12.40
CA ALA A 27 -7.51 6.31 -12.56
C ALA A 27 -8.37 6.93 -11.45
N GLY A 28 -7.94 6.75 -10.19
CA GLY A 28 -8.61 7.35 -9.03
C GLY A 28 -8.65 8.89 -9.06
N ARG A 29 -7.57 9.54 -9.49
CA ARG A 29 -7.52 11.01 -9.64
C ARG A 29 -8.44 11.52 -10.75
N LEU A 30 -8.63 10.73 -11.79
CA LEU A 30 -9.50 11.06 -12.93
C LEU A 30 -10.97 10.73 -12.66
N GLY A 31 -11.29 10.08 -11.53
CA GLY A 31 -12.65 9.64 -11.21
C GLY A 31 -13.17 8.58 -12.18
N VAL A 32 -12.29 7.73 -12.73
CA VAL A 32 -12.67 6.67 -13.68
C VAL A 32 -12.39 5.29 -13.11
N ASP A 33 -13.29 4.35 -13.40
CA ASP A 33 -13.13 2.95 -13.03
C ASP A 33 -12.33 2.18 -14.08
N VAL A 34 -11.43 1.30 -13.63
CA VAL A 34 -10.68 0.40 -14.50
C VAL A 34 -11.53 -0.82 -14.79
N VAL A 35 -12.15 -0.85 -15.98
CA VAL A 35 -13.02 -1.95 -16.42
C VAL A 35 -12.26 -3.15 -16.99
N GLU A 36 -11.03 -2.94 -17.47
CA GLU A 36 -10.20 -4.00 -18.06
C GLU A 36 -8.71 -3.65 -18.01
N VAL A 37 -7.86 -4.68 -17.97
CA VAL A 37 -6.39 -4.59 -18.03
C VAL A 37 -5.86 -5.35 -19.25
N TYR A 38 -5.33 -4.60 -20.22
CA TYR A 38 -4.63 -5.13 -21.38
C TYR A 38 -3.14 -5.18 -21.06
N GLN A 39 -2.52 -6.34 -21.25
CA GLN A 39 -1.13 -6.56 -20.89
C GLN A 39 -0.39 -7.31 -22.00
N ASP A 40 0.72 -6.73 -22.45
CA ASP A 40 1.69 -7.37 -23.34
C ASP A 40 3.04 -7.49 -22.63
N ASP A 41 3.74 -8.60 -22.84
CA ASP A 41 5.09 -8.89 -22.35
C ASP A 41 6.13 -8.87 -23.48
N THR A 42 7.38 -8.50 -23.17
CA THR A 42 8.48 -8.53 -24.15
C THR A 42 9.13 -9.91 -24.30
N GLN A 43 8.73 -10.90 -23.49
CA GLN A 43 9.29 -12.26 -23.54
C GLN A 43 8.97 -12.99 -24.86
N TRP A 44 8.03 -12.48 -25.65
CA TRP A 44 7.70 -13.00 -26.98
C TRP A 44 8.10 -12.00 -28.07
N TYR A 45 9.41 -11.82 -28.28
CA TYR A 45 9.95 -11.21 -29.50
C TYR A 45 9.22 -11.82 -30.72
N GLY A 46 8.39 -11.01 -31.39
CA GLY A 46 7.73 -11.38 -32.65
C GLY A 46 6.22 -11.67 -32.63
N ARG A 47 5.51 -11.61 -31.48
CA ARG A 47 4.06 -11.92 -31.43
C ARG A 47 3.09 -10.74 -31.54
N GLY A 48 3.56 -9.55 -31.96
CA GLY A 48 2.68 -8.50 -32.49
C GLY A 48 1.66 -7.91 -31.50
N ARG A 49 2.01 -7.74 -30.22
CA ARG A 49 1.22 -6.97 -29.23
C ARG A 49 -0.30 -7.25 -29.24
N PRO A 50 -0.73 -8.50 -29.01
CA PRO A 50 -2.13 -8.90 -29.15
C PRO A 50 -3.07 -8.16 -28.18
N ALA A 51 -2.62 -7.83 -26.97
CA ALA A 51 -3.45 -7.11 -26.02
C ALA A 51 -3.64 -5.64 -26.43
N TYR A 52 -2.62 -5.03 -27.03
CA TYR A 52 -2.74 -3.71 -27.66
C TYR A 52 -3.80 -3.70 -28.77
N HIS A 53 -3.74 -4.64 -29.72
CA HIS A 53 -4.73 -4.66 -30.81
C HIS A 53 -6.14 -4.94 -30.31
N ARG A 54 -6.30 -5.83 -29.31
CA ARG A 54 -7.60 -6.05 -28.65
C ARG A 54 -8.12 -4.76 -28.00
N MET A 55 -7.25 -4.00 -27.33
CA MET A 55 -7.61 -2.70 -26.74
C MET A 55 -8.09 -1.71 -27.82
N ILE A 56 -7.41 -1.62 -28.96
CA ILE A 56 -7.84 -0.74 -30.07
C ILE A 56 -9.20 -1.16 -30.63
N ALA A 57 -9.43 -2.47 -30.81
CA ALA A 57 -10.73 -2.99 -31.26
C ALA A 57 -11.85 -2.67 -30.25
N ASP A 58 -11.60 -2.88 -28.96
CA ASP A 58 -12.56 -2.58 -27.88
C ASP A 58 -12.84 -1.06 -27.75
N ALA A 59 -11.82 -0.23 -28.00
CA ALA A 59 -11.96 1.22 -28.12
C ALA A 59 -12.85 1.61 -29.30
N GLY A 60 -12.64 1.00 -30.47
CA GLY A 60 -13.48 1.18 -31.66
C GLY A 60 -14.95 0.77 -31.41
N ALA A 61 -15.15 -0.30 -30.64
CA ALA A 61 -16.46 -0.75 -30.19
C ALA A 61 -17.06 0.09 -29.03
N ARG A 62 -16.38 1.18 -28.60
CA ARG A 62 -16.81 2.08 -27.51
C ARG A 62 -17.09 1.37 -26.18
N ARG A 63 -16.34 0.30 -25.88
CA ARG A 63 -16.48 -0.44 -24.60
C ARG A 63 -15.94 0.33 -23.39
N PHE A 64 -15.13 1.35 -23.62
CA PHE A 64 -14.60 2.25 -22.61
C PHE A 64 -14.31 3.63 -23.24
N GLY A 65 -14.23 4.67 -22.39
CA GLY A 65 -13.96 6.05 -22.82
C GLY A 65 -12.56 6.58 -22.46
N THR A 66 -11.74 5.83 -21.72
CA THR A 66 -10.40 6.30 -21.31
C THR A 66 -9.39 5.15 -21.30
N VAL A 67 -8.24 5.38 -21.93
CA VAL A 67 -7.06 4.51 -21.85
C VAL A 67 -6.04 5.15 -20.90
N ILE A 68 -5.58 4.36 -19.95
CA ILE A 68 -4.55 4.74 -18.98
C ILE A 68 -3.33 3.87 -19.19
N ALA A 69 -2.17 4.48 -19.35
CA ALA A 69 -0.87 3.82 -19.47
C ALA A 69 0.21 4.57 -18.68
N TYR A 70 1.37 3.95 -18.47
CA TYR A 70 2.46 4.59 -17.72
C TYR A 70 3.00 5.83 -18.45
N ASN A 71 3.35 5.71 -19.72
CA ASN A 71 3.72 6.82 -20.60
C ASN A 71 3.34 6.48 -22.05
N SER A 72 3.47 7.45 -22.95
CA SER A 72 3.16 7.27 -24.38
C SER A 72 4.02 6.20 -25.04
N ALA A 73 5.33 6.19 -24.76
CA ALA A 73 6.28 5.21 -25.32
C ALA A 73 5.97 3.75 -24.89
N ARG A 74 5.38 3.54 -23.71
CA ARG A 74 4.91 2.24 -23.26
C ARG A 74 3.64 1.82 -24.01
N LEU A 75 2.78 2.77 -24.38
CA LEU A 75 1.51 2.54 -25.07
C LEU A 75 1.67 2.35 -26.59
N ALA A 76 2.53 3.13 -27.25
CA ALA A 76 2.80 3.04 -28.68
C ALA A 76 4.28 3.30 -28.95
N GLU A 77 4.86 2.52 -29.86
CA GLU A 77 6.28 2.54 -30.22
C GLU A 77 6.47 2.76 -31.72
N HIS A 78 5.52 2.29 -32.54
CA HIS A 78 5.57 2.38 -33.99
C HIS A 78 4.60 3.42 -34.54
N ARG A 79 4.97 4.05 -35.66
CA ARG A 79 4.13 5.06 -36.33
C ARG A 79 2.68 4.60 -36.54
N GLY A 80 2.47 3.37 -37.02
CA GLY A 80 1.12 2.83 -37.25
C GLY A 80 0.28 2.75 -35.98
N GLU A 81 0.91 2.47 -34.83
CA GLU A 81 0.21 2.41 -33.55
C GLU A 81 -0.22 3.82 -33.10
N TYR A 82 0.61 4.84 -33.32
CA TYR A 82 0.20 6.23 -33.06
C TYR A 82 -0.97 6.65 -33.96
N GLU A 83 -1.00 6.20 -35.21
CA GLU A 83 -2.12 6.42 -36.14
C GLU A 83 -3.42 5.77 -35.61
N ASP A 84 -3.35 4.53 -35.09
CA ASP A 84 -4.48 3.87 -34.43
C ASP A 84 -5.01 4.69 -33.24
N LEU A 85 -4.13 5.18 -32.36
CA LEU A 85 -4.52 5.98 -31.20
C LEU A 85 -5.23 7.28 -31.60
N ILE A 86 -4.72 7.97 -32.62
CA ILE A 86 -5.31 9.20 -33.15
C ILE A 86 -6.71 8.91 -33.73
N GLU A 87 -6.86 7.80 -34.45
CA GLU A 87 -8.11 7.38 -35.04
C GLU A 87 -9.17 7.10 -33.96
N VAL A 88 -8.85 6.30 -32.93
CA VAL A 88 -9.80 6.02 -31.85
C VAL A 88 -10.11 7.25 -30.99
N ALA A 89 -9.16 8.16 -30.79
CA ALA A 89 -9.44 9.44 -30.14
C ALA A 89 -10.43 10.28 -30.94
N ARG A 90 -10.21 10.44 -32.24
CA ARG A 90 -11.02 11.33 -33.10
C ARG A 90 -12.40 10.76 -33.43
N ARG A 91 -12.49 9.49 -33.80
CA ARG A 91 -13.76 8.87 -34.26
C ARG A 91 -14.60 8.30 -33.12
N HIS A 92 -13.93 7.83 -32.05
CA HIS A 92 -14.59 7.11 -30.96
C HIS A 92 -14.55 7.88 -29.62
N GLY A 93 -13.88 9.02 -29.56
CA GLY A 93 -13.88 9.91 -28.38
C GLY A 93 -13.06 9.37 -27.21
N VAL A 94 -12.13 8.45 -27.46
CA VAL A 94 -11.30 7.83 -26.41
C VAL A 94 -10.26 8.81 -25.90
N ARG A 95 -10.23 9.02 -24.58
CA ARG A 95 -9.23 9.87 -23.91
C ARG A 95 -8.01 9.06 -23.51
N PHE A 96 -6.82 9.58 -23.76
CA PHE A 96 -5.56 8.99 -23.29
C PHE A 96 -5.04 9.74 -22.06
N ALA A 97 -4.64 9.00 -21.03
CA ALA A 97 -4.06 9.54 -19.82
C ALA A 97 -2.79 8.79 -19.46
N TYR A 98 -1.74 9.55 -19.13
CA TYR A 98 -0.41 9.02 -18.85
C TYR A 98 0.03 9.38 -17.44
N VAL A 99 0.68 8.43 -16.76
CA VAL A 99 1.28 8.66 -15.44
C VAL A 99 2.46 9.64 -15.55
N ALA A 100 3.32 9.43 -16.54
CA ALA A 100 4.41 10.31 -16.89
C ALA A 100 4.17 10.90 -18.29
N SER A 101 4.05 12.22 -18.37
CA SER A 101 4.08 12.96 -19.63
C SER A 101 5.53 12.99 -20.14
N THR A 102 5.77 12.68 -21.41
CA THR A 102 7.12 12.55 -22.00
C THR A 102 7.81 13.89 -22.28
N ALA A 103 7.65 14.87 -21.39
CA ALA A 103 8.48 16.08 -21.38
C ALA A 103 8.65 16.53 -19.93
N SER A 104 9.90 16.58 -19.45
CA SER A 104 10.38 16.90 -18.09
C SER A 104 10.43 15.76 -17.08
N GLU A 105 11.42 14.89 -17.26
CA GLU A 105 11.97 14.04 -16.20
C GLU A 105 12.77 14.89 -15.20
N ALA A 106 12.36 14.85 -13.92
CA ALA A 106 13.22 14.88 -12.71
C ALA A 106 12.40 14.99 -11.42
N THR A 107 11.24 15.67 -11.45
CA THR A 107 10.59 16.11 -10.20
C THR A 107 9.32 15.32 -9.83
N VAL A 108 8.64 14.71 -10.81
CA VAL A 108 7.32 14.08 -10.59
C VAL A 108 7.42 12.59 -10.19
N VAL A 109 8.47 11.89 -10.65
CA VAL A 109 8.68 10.46 -10.41
C VAL A 109 8.80 10.11 -8.91
N PRO A 110 9.55 10.86 -8.07
CA PRO A 110 9.66 10.54 -6.65
C PRO A 110 8.34 10.69 -5.90
N ALA A 111 7.56 11.73 -6.21
CA ALA A 111 6.30 12.02 -5.53
C ALA A 111 5.20 11.00 -5.88
N VAL A 112 5.15 10.53 -7.13
CA VAL A 112 4.21 9.48 -7.55
C VAL A 112 4.64 8.11 -7.04
N SER A 113 5.94 7.82 -7.02
CA SER A 113 6.50 6.59 -6.44
C SER A 113 6.20 6.44 -4.95
N ALA A 114 6.27 7.55 -4.19
CA ALA A 114 5.92 7.56 -2.76
C ALA A 114 4.45 7.21 -2.46
N LEU A 115 3.54 7.38 -3.43
CA LEU A 115 2.10 7.09 -3.27
C LEU A 115 1.74 5.63 -3.59
N VAL A 116 2.61 4.89 -4.29
CA VAL A 116 2.39 3.48 -4.67
C VAL A 116 2.06 2.57 -3.48
N PRO A 117 2.88 2.54 -2.39
CA PRO A 117 2.56 1.70 -1.23
C PRO A 117 1.27 2.14 -0.52
N ILE A 118 0.93 3.44 -0.57
CA ILE A 118 -0.29 3.98 0.04
C ILE A 118 -1.52 3.51 -0.73
N VAL A 119 -1.49 3.56 -2.06
CA VAL A 119 -2.60 3.10 -2.90
C VAL A 119 -2.74 1.57 -2.87
N ALA A 120 -1.62 0.84 -2.79
CA ALA A 120 -1.65 -0.60 -2.55
C ALA A 120 -2.31 -0.93 -1.20
N ALA A 121 -1.95 -0.21 -0.13
CA ALA A 121 -2.56 -0.37 1.19
C ALA A 121 -4.07 -0.06 1.18
N VAL A 122 -4.50 1.01 0.51
CA VAL A 122 -5.92 1.36 0.35
C VAL A 122 -6.69 0.28 -0.42
N ASN A 123 -6.11 -0.28 -1.48
CA ASN A 123 -6.74 -1.38 -2.22
C ASN A 123 -6.84 -2.66 -1.39
N THR A 124 -5.87 -2.94 -0.52
CA THR A 124 -5.96 -4.05 0.44
C THR A 124 -7.11 -3.84 1.42
N LEU A 125 -7.29 -2.62 1.95
CA LEU A 125 -8.44 -2.29 2.81
C LEU A 125 -9.77 -2.44 2.08
N ARG A 126 -9.86 -2.03 0.81
CA ARG A 126 -11.08 -2.23 0.00
C ARG A 126 -11.42 -3.70 -0.21
N ARG A 127 -10.44 -4.60 -0.27
CA ARG A 127 -10.66 -6.05 -0.39
C ARG A 127 -11.24 -6.68 0.88
N LEU A 128 -11.04 -6.04 2.04
CA LEU A 128 -11.64 -6.46 3.31
C LEU A 128 -13.10 -5.99 3.46
N ALA A 129 -13.55 -5.05 2.62
CA ALA A 129 -14.89 -4.48 2.72
C ALA A 129 -16.06 -5.51 2.62
N PRO A 130 -15.99 -6.60 1.82
CA PRO A 130 -17.03 -7.63 1.80
C PRO A 130 -17.10 -8.40 3.13
N ASP A 131 -15.93 -8.78 3.67
CA ASP A 131 -15.84 -9.52 4.94
C ASP A 131 -16.33 -8.66 6.13
N LEU A 132 -16.01 -7.36 6.09
CA LEU A 132 -16.49 -6.38 7.07
C LEU A 132 -17.99 -6.12 6.95
N ARG A 133 -18.59 -6.21 5.76
CA ARG A 133 -20.04 -6.00 5.56
C ARG A 133 -20.88 -7.04 6.28
N GLY A 134 -20.48 -8.32 6.24
CA GLY A 134 -21.19 -9.37 6.98
C GLY A 134 -21.17 -9.10 8.49
N LEU A 135 -19.98 -8.78 9.01
CA LEU A 135 -19.76 -8.44 10.42
C LEU A 135 -20.53 -7.18 10.86
N LEU A 136 -20.59 -6.15 10.01
CA LEU A 136 -21.32 -4.90 10.27
C LEU A 136 -22.84 -5.07 10.17
N ALA A 137 -23.33 -5.96 9.29
CA ALA A 137 -24.75 -6.27 9.17
C ALA A 137 -25.28 -6.96 10.42
N ASP A 138 -24.53 -7.92 10.96
CA ASP A 138 -24.86 -8.63 12.21
C ASP A 138 -24.80 -7.70 13.44
N ALA A 139 -23.98 -6.64 13.36
CA ALA A 139 -23.79 -5.65 14.41
C ALA A 139 -24.70 -4.42 14.29
N ALA A 140 -25.68 -4.37 13.38
CA ALA A 140 -26.47 -3.17 13.08
C ALA A 140 -27.03 -2.41 14.31
N PRO A 141 -27.55 -3.06 15.37
CA PRO A 141 -28.01 -2.37 16.59
C PRO A 141 -26.88 -1.76 17.45
N ALA A 142 -25.65 -2.26 17.30
CA ALA A 142 -24.45 -1.83 18.00
C ALA A 142 -23.42 -1.15 17.08
N ALA A 143 -23.81 -0.83 15.84
CA ALA A 143 -22.91 -0.33 14.81
C ALA A 143 -22.38 1.06 15.15
N GLU A 144 -23.21 1.93 15.74
CA GLU A 144 -22.84 3.30 16.09
C GLU A 144 -21.81 3.36 17.22
N PRO A 145 -22.03 2.71 18.39
CA PRO A 145 -21.01 2.65 19.45
C PRO A 145 -19.73 1.94 19.00
N LEU A 146 -19.85 0.89 18.18
CA LEU A 146 -18.69 0.20 17.63
C LEU A 146 -17.90 1.09 16.68
N ALA A 147 -18.57 1.85 15.81
CA ALA A 147 -17.93 2.80 14.91
C ALA A 147 -17.20 3.91 15.68
N GLU A 148 -17.80 4.43 16.76
CA GLU A 148 -17.13 5.39 17.65
C GLU A 148 -15.88 4.78 18.31
N GLY A 149 -15.97 3.54 18.80
CA GLY A 149 -14.85 2.81 19.39
C GLY A 149 -13.69 2.62 18.41
N VAL A 150 -13.99 2.20 17.17
CA VAL A 150 -12.98 2.06 16.10
C VAL A 150 -12.36 3.42 15.74
N ALA A 151 -13.18 4.46 15.62
CA ALA A 151 -12.70 5.81 15.34
C ALA A 151 -11.81 6.35 16.47
N GLY A 152 -12.12 6.04 17.72
CA GLY A 152 -11.29 6.34 18.89
C GLY A 152 -9.95 5.61 18.85
N PHE A 153 -9.97 4.30 18.58
CA PHE A 153 -8.76 3.50 18.44
C PHE A 153 -7.82 4.05 17.37
N VAL A 154 -8.35 4.32 16.16
CA VAL A 154 -7.55 4.86 15.05
C VAL A 154 -6.95 6.21 15.42
N ARG A 155 -7.72 7.12 16.03
CA ARG A 155 -7.22 8.43 16.49
C ARG A 155 -6.08 8.30 17.48
N ASN A 156 -6.17 7.39 18.44
CA ASN A 156 -5.15 7.19 19.47
C ASN A 156 -3.91 6.44 18.95
N ALA A 157 -4.07 5.49 18.02
CA ALA A 157 -2.95 4.71 17.48
C ALA A 157 -2.13 5.47 16.43
N THR A 158 -2.76 6.41 15.70
CA THR A 158 -2.15 7.10 14.55
C THR A 158 -0.83 7.82 14.88
N PRO A 159 -0.68 8.57 15.98
CA PRO A 159 0.57 9.24 16.31
C PRO A 159 1.74 8.25 16.49
N GLY A 160 1.52 7.17 17.26
CA GLY A 160 2.55 6.16 17.49
C GLY A 160 2.93 5.38 16.24
N LEU A 161 1.96 5.06 15.38
CA LEU A 161 2.22 4.43 14.08
C LEU A 161 3.05 5.36 13.17
N ARG A 162 2.76 6.67 13.16
CA ARG A 162 3.51 7.66 12.39
C ARG A 162 4.97 7.76 12.87
N ASP A 163 5.19 7.77 14.18
CA ASP A 163 6.53 7.83 14.77
C ASP A 163 7.34 6.56 14.46
N LEU A 164 6.71 5.39 14.56
CA LEU A 164 7.31 4.11 14.21
C LEU A 164 7.73 4.07 12.73
N VAL A 165 6.83 4.46 11.82
CA VAL A 165 7.13 4.46 10.37
C VAL A 165 8.26 5.44 10.04
N ARG A 166 8.28 6.63 10.65
CA ARG A 166 9.35 7.63 10.43
C ARG A 166 10.72 7.16 10.91
N GLN A 167 10.79 6.40 12.00
CA GLN A 167 12.04 6.01 12.63
C GLN A 167 12.52 4.60 12.25
N SER A 168 11.68 3.79 11.59
CA SER A 168 11.89 2.34 11.54
C SER A 168 11.51 1.67 10.21
N ALA A 169 11.82 2.28 9.06
CA ALA A 169 11.60 1.68 7.73
C ALA A 169 11.98 0.17 7.60
N PRO A 170 13.13 -0.31 8.13
CA PRO A 170 13.46 -1.74 8.08
C PRO A 170 12.66 -2.65 9.04
N TYR A 171 11.95 -2.11 10.04
CA TYR A 171 11.14 -2.91 10.99
C TYR A 171 9.70 -3.15 10.50
N VAL A 172 9.20 -2.34 9.56
CA VAL A 172 7.86 -2.47 8.98
C VAL A 172 7.64 -3.88 8.38
N GLY A 173 8.68 -4.44 7.75
CA GLY A 173 8.62 -5.80 7.18
C GLY A 173 8.44 -6.90 8.24
N ARG A 174 9.06 -6.77 9.42
CA ARG A 174 8.86 -7.72 10.52
C ARG A 174 7.46 -7.60 11.13
N LEU A 175 6.99 -6.37 11.33
CA LEU A 175 5.64 -6.12 11.83
C LEU A 175 4.58 -6.75 10.93
N SER A 176 4.73 -6.63 9.61
CA SER A 176 3.79 -7.19 8.62
C SER A 176 3.57 -8.69 8.77
N ARG A 177 4.60 -9.46 9.16
CA ARG A 177 4.52 -10.91 9.37
C ARG A 177 3.87 -11.30 10.70
N SER A 178 3.86 -10.41 11.68
CA SER A 178 3.29 -10.66 13.01
C SER A 178 1.80 -10.28 13.11
N LEU A 179 1.29 -9.45 12.20
CA LEU A 179 -0.11 -9.02 12.21
C LEU A 179 -1.12 -10.15 11.95
N PRO A 180 -0.93 -11.09 10.99
CA PRO A 180 -1.90 -12.15 10.76
C PRO A 180 -2.06 -13.11 11.96
N PRO A 181 -0.98 -13.62 12.60
CA PRO A 181 -1.11 -14.43 13.81
C PRO A 181 -1.79 -13.69 14.98
N LEU A 182 -1.52 -12.40 15.14
CA LEU A 182 -2.18 -11.57 16.14
C LEU A 182 -3.70 -11.49 15.87
N GLY A 183 -4.10 -11.23 14.62
CA GLY A 183 -5.50 -11.20 14.22
C GLY A 183 -6.21 -12.53 14.49
N HIS A 184 -5.56 -13.67 14.20
CA HIS A 184 -6.08 -14.99 14.54
C HIS A 184 -6.29 -15.15 16.05
N ALA A 185 -5.30 -14.80 16.89
CA ALA A 185 -5.40 -14.91 18.33
C ALA A 185 -6.54 -14.05 18.92
N VAL A 186 -6.68 -12.80 18.43
CA VAL A 186 -7.79 -11.93 18.81
C VAL A 186 -9.13 -12.51 18.37
N GLY A 187 -9.23 -13.03 17.14
CA GLY A 187 -10.44 -13.68 16.62
C GLY A 187 -10.85 -14.90 17.44
N THR A 188 -9.89 -15.74 17.83
CA THR A 188 -10.14 -16.89 18.72
C THR A 188 -10.65 -16.45 20.09
N LEU A 189 -10.06 -15.40 20.68
CA LEU A 189 -10.50 -14.85 21.97
C LEU A 189 -11.94 -14.30 21.88
N LEU A 190 -12.26 -13.54 20.84
CA LEU A 190 -13.61 -13.00 20.67
C LEU A 190 -14.65 -14.12 20.47
N SER A 191 -14.29 -15.15 19.71
CA SER A 191 -15.16 -16.31 19.44
C SER A 191 -15.41 -17.14 20.70
N SER A 192 -14.44 -17.24 21.62
CA SER A 192 -14.61 -17.98 22.87
C SER A 192 -15.45 -17.24 23.91
N VAL A 193 -15.50 -15.90 23.84
CA VAL A 193 -16.27 -15.05 24.76
C VAL A 193 -17.68 -14.75 24.23
N ALA A 194 -17.91 -14.80 22.91
CA ALA A 194 -19.22 -14.54 22.30
C ALA A 194 -20.39 -15.33 22.94
N PRO A 195 -20.26 -16.63 23.28
CA PRO A 195 -21.36 -17.40 23.90
C PRO A 195 -21.75 -16.94 25.32
N THR A 196 -20.87 -16.22 26.03
CA THR A 196 -21.07 -15.75 27.41
C THR A 196 -21.37 -14.25 27.51
N ALA A 197 -21.46 -13.56 26.37
CA ALA A 197 -21.52 -12.10 26.27
C ALA A 197 -22.53 -11.37 27.19
N PRO A 198 -23.78 -11.84 27.42
CA PRO A 198 -24.72 -11.13 28.29
C PRO A 198 -24.32 -11.10 29.78
N ARG A 199 -23.44 -12.02 30.21
CA ARG A 199 -22.95 -12.11 31.60
C ARG A 199 -21.49 -11.67 31.77
N ALA A 200 -20.79 -11.45 30.66
CA ALA A 200 -19.33 -11.23 30.63
C ALA A 200 -18.92 -9.79 30.30
N THR A 201 -19.84 -8.85 30.14
CA THR A 201 -19.54 -7.45 29.76
C THR A 201 -18.51 -6.78 30.67
N THR A 202 -18.62 -6.95 32.00
CA THR A 202 -17.64 -6.40 32.96
C THR A 202 -16.28 -7.08 32.82
N VAL A 203 -16.26 -8.41 32.66
CA VAL A 203 -15.00 -9.18 32.51
C VAL A 203 -14.29 -8.80 31.21
N VAL A 204 -15.03 -8.57 30.13
CA VAL A 204 -14.48 -8.13 28.85
C VAL A 204 -13.87 -6.73 28.97
N ALA A 205 -14.55 -5.80 29.64
CA ALA A 205 -14.01 -4.46 29.91
C ALA A 205 -12.72 -4.53 30.75
N ASP A 206 -12.73 -5.29 31.85
CA ASP A 206 -11.56 -5.47 32.72
C ASP A 206 -10.36 -6.09 31.97
N VAL A 207 -10.61 -7.05 31.08
CA VAL A 207 -9.56 -7.66 30.24
C VAL A 207 -9.00 -6.66 29.23
N ILE A 208 -9.84 -5.83 28.62
CA ILE A 208 -9.40 -4.78 27.68
C ILE A 208 -8.55 -3.74 28.42
N ASP A 209 -8.98 -3.30 29.60
CA ASP A 209 -8.25 -2.34 30.44
C ASP A 209 -6.91 -2.91 30.92
N LEU A 210 -6.89 -4.18 31.33
CA LEU A 210 -5.66 -4.89 31.68
C LEU A 210 -4.70 -4.96 30.48
N ALA A 211 -5.20 -5.31 29.30
CA ALA A 211 -4.39 -5.37 28.07
C ALA A 211 -3.83 -3.99 27.70
N ALA A 212 -4.64 -2.93 27.82
CA ALA A 212 -4.20 -1.55 27.60
C ALA A 212 -3.11 -1.14 28.61
N GLY A 213 -3.29 -1.46 29.89
CA GLY A 213 -2.29 -1.24 30.94
C GLY A 213 -0.97 -1.96 30.65
N GLN A 214 -1.04 -3.23 30.22
CA GLN A 214 0.13 -4.02 29.85
C GLN A 214 0.88 -3.41 28.65
N ALA A 215 0.16 -2.90 27.66
CA ALA A 215 0.75 -2.22 26.52
C ALA A 215 1.50 -0.95 26.93
N LEU A 216 0.92 -0.13 27.81
CA LEU A 216 1.56 1.06 28.36
C LEU A 216 2.79 0.74 29.22
N PHE A 217 2.70 -0.31 30.04
CA PHE A 217 3.82 -0.82 30.82
C PHE A 217 4.99 -1.24 29.92
N CYS A 218 4.72 -2.06 28.91
CA CYS A 218 5.72 -2.47 27.92
C CYS A 218 6.34 -1.26 27.20
N ALA A 219 5.54 -0.26 26.82
CA ALA A 219 6.04 0.96 26.20
C ALA A 219 6.96 1.77 27.13
N ALA A 220 6.63 1.86 28.43
CA ALA A 220 7.48 2.49 29.43
C ALA A 220 8.79 1.71 29.64
N MET A 221 8.71 0.38 29.67
CA MET A 221 9.86 -0.50 29.79
C MET A 221 10.82 -0.34 28.60
N VAL A 222 10.31 -0.40 27.37
CA VAL A 222 11.11 -0.19 26.15
C VAL A 222 11.80 1.17 26.21
N ARG A 223 11.07 2.25 26.55
CA ARG A 223 11.63 3.60 26.66
C ARG A 223 12.78 3.67 27.68
N ARG A 224 12.63 3.00 28.83
CA ARG A 224 13.66 2.94 29.88
C ARG A 224 14.90 2.20 29.39
N LEU A 225 14.72 1.02 28.80
CA LEU A 225 15.80 0.21 28.25
C LEU A 225 16.54 0.93 27.11
N SER A 226 15.83 1.60 26.20
CA SER A 226 16.43 2.38 25.11
C SER A 226 17.30 3.52 25.64
N ARG A 227 16.85 4.26 26.65
CA ARG A 227 17.65 5.32 27.29
C ARG A 227 18.91 4.75 27.93
N SER A 228 18.78 3.69 28.72
CA SER A 228 19.91 3.03 29.37
C SER A 228 20.93 2.49 28.36
N TYR A 229 20.47 1.92 27.25
CA TYR A 229 21.35 1.42 26.19
C TYR A 229 22.17 2.52 25.52
N VAL A 230 21.54 3.66 25.19
CA VAL A 230 22.26 4.81 24.59
C VAL A 230 23.31 5.36 25.54
N THR A 231 22.98 5.51 26.83
CA THR A 231 23.94 5.98 27.84
C THR A 231 25.10 5.00 28.01
N ALA A 232 24.82 3.70 28.14
CA ALA A 232 25.86 2.68 28.27
C ALA A 232 26.77 2.62 27.04
N ARG A 233 26.20 2.74 25.83
CA ARG A 233 26.98 2.79 24.58
C ARG A 233 27.86 4.04 24.52
N ALA A 234 27.36 5.20 24.93
CA ALA A 234 28.15 6.43 24.96
C ALA A 234 29.35 6.31 25.92
N SER A 235 29.18 5.69 27.08
CA SER A 235 30.26 5.44 28.04
C SER A 235 31.33 4.50 27.51
N VAL A 236 30.94 3.39 26.86
CA VAL A 236 31.89 2.43 26.25
C VAL A 236 32.67 3.06 25.09
N THR A 237 31.98 3.85 24.24
CA THR A 237 32.61 4.51 23.10
C THR A 237 33.57 5.62 23.56
N GLY A 238 33.18 6.40 24.58
CA GLY A 238 34.03 7.42 25.19
C GLY A 238 35.27 6.84 25.87
N ALA A 239 35.14 5.72 26.58
CA ALA A 239 36.26 5.00 27.18
C ALA A 239 37.24 4.45 26.14
N GLY A 240 36.73 3.93 25.01
CA GLY A 240 37.56 3.45 23.90
C GLY A 240 38.39 4.56 23.23
N VAL A 241 37.83 5.76 23.09
CA VAL A 241 38.55 6.93 22.54
C VAL A 241 39.63 7.43 23.50
N ALA A 242 39.37 7.41 24.81
CA ALA A 242 40.35 7.82 25.83
C ALA A 242 41.57 6.86 25.89
N LEU A 243 41.32 5.54 25.85
CA LEU A 243 42.36 4.51 25.82
C LEU A 243 43.24 4.57 24.57
N ASN A 244 42.65 4.88 23.40
CA ASN A 244 43.40 4.99 22.15
C ASN A 244 44.28 6.25 22.10
N ARG A 245 43.88 7.32 22.81
CA ARG A 245 44.68 8.55 22.96
C ARG A 245 45.88 8.34 23.89
N TYR A 246 45.73 7.52 24.93
CA TYR A 246 46.81 7.17 25.88
C TYR A 246 47.89 6.27 25.27
N ARG A 247 47.56 5.42 24.26
CA ARG A 247 48.54 4.57 23.56
C ARG A 247 49.35 5.29 22.46
N ARG A 248 49.01 6.53 22.12
CA ARG A 248 49.66 7.30 21.04
C ARG A 248 50.45 8.53 21.52
N GLY A 249 50.50 8.77 22.83
CA GLY A 249 51.41 9.74 23.46
C GLY A 249 52.51 8.98 24.19
#